data_AF-A0A1G4Q6G9-F1
#
_entry.id   AF-A0A1G4Q6G9-F1
#
_cell.length_a   1.000
_cell.length_b   1.000
_cell.length_c   1.000
_cell.angle_alpha   90.00
_cell.angle_beta   90.00
_cell.angle_gamma   90.00
#
_symmetry.space_group_name_H-M   'P 1'
#
loop_
_entity.id
_entity.type
_entity.pdbx_description
1 polymer ?
#
loop_
_entity_poly.entity_id
_entity_poly.type
_entity_poly.pdbx_seq_one_letter_code
_entity_poly.pdbx_strand_id
1 'polypeptide(L)' 'MTDVEKKVLRILWNQYKTAWVRPDVKRISWLSGRTVEQLRKIVLCLVKDGYVEVRRDELRVIQGLEQKAPQKTAMELRID' A
#
# COMPACT_ATOMS: atom_id res chain seq x y z
N MET A 1 -6.52 -4.31 9.68
CA MET A 1 -5.18 -4.63 9.15
C MET A 1 -4.65 -5.92 9.78
N THR A 2 -4.58 -6.97 8.98
CA THR A 2 -4.08 -8.32 9.30
C THR A 2 -2.56 -8.39 9.26
N ASP A 3 -1.98 -9.42 9.87
CA ASP A 3 -0.52 -9.62 9.88
C ASP A 3 0.08 -9.73 8.47
N VAL A 4 -0.70 -10.31 7.55
CA VAL A 4 -0.32 -10.42 6.13
C VAL A 4 -0.26 -9.06 5.45
N GLU A 5 -1.23 -8.16 5.71
CA GLU A 5 -1.22 -6.80 5.18
C GLU A 5 -0.03 -5.99 5.72
N LYS A 6 0.31 -6.16 7.01
CA LYS A 6 1.49 -5.53 7.62
C LYS A 6 2.79 -6.00 6.96
N LYS A 7 2.90 -7.30 6.69
CA LYS A 7 4.07 -7.87 6.00
C LYS A 7 4.21 -7.33 4.58
N VAL A 8 3.12 -7.33 3.81
CA VAL A 8 3.13 -6.79 2.44
C VAL A 8 3.46 -5.30 2.43
N LEU A 9 2.84 -4.51 3.31
CA LEU A 9 3.14 -3.07 3.43
C LEU A 9 4.61 -2.83 3.78
N ARG A 10 5.19 -3.60 4.69
CA ARG A 10 6.62 -3.50 5.05
C ARG A 10 7.52 -3.81 3.85
N ILE A 11 7.21 -4.84 3.07
CA ILE A 11 7.96 -5.18 1.84
C ILE A 11 7.87 -4.02 0.83
N LEU A 12 6.66 -3.49 0.59
CA LEU A 12 6.45 -2.37 -0.33
C LEU A 12 7.22 -1.12 0.13
N TRP A 13 7.12 -0.78 1.42
CA TRP A 13 7.83 0.36 2.00
C TRP A 13 9.35 0.22 1.88
N ASN A 14 9.89 -0.96 2.19
CA ASN A 14 11.33 -1.20 2.11
C ASN A 14 11.86 -1.13 0.67
N GLN A 15 11.07 -1.63 -0.30
CA GLN A 15 11.48 -1.67 -1.71
C GLN A 15 11.30 -0.34 -2.43
N TYR A 16 10.21 0.36 -2.15
CA TYR A 16 9.72 1.46 -2.98
C TYR A 16 9.65 2.79 -2.24
N LYS A 17 9.67 2.74 -0.90
CA LYS A 17 9.51 3.92 -0.04
C LYS A 17 8.31 4.76 -0.51
N THR A 18 8.48 6.06 -0.60
CA THR A 18 7.46 7.00 -1.07
C THR A 18 7.62 7.37 -2.55
N ALA A 19 8.33 6.58 -3.35
CA ALA A 19 8.47 6.83 -4.79
C ALA A 19 7.30 6.20 -5.58
N TRP A 20 6.90 6.84 -6.68
CA TRP A 20 6.05 6.22 -7.69
C TRP A 20 6.89 5.22 -8.48
N VAL A 21 6.51 3.96 -8.43
CA VAL A 21 7.24 2.89 -9.09
C VAL A 21 6.30 1.83 -9.59
N ARG A 22 6.68 1.16 -10.68
CA ARG A 22 5.96 0.00 -11.18
C ARG A 22 6.22 -1.20 -10.25
N PRO A 23 5.23 -1.68 -9.46
CA PRO A 23 5.45 -2.76 -8.52
C PRO A 23 5.70 -4.07 -9.27
N ASP A 24 6.78 -4.76 -8.93
CA ASP A 24 7.07 -6.07 -9.52
C ASP A 24 6.27 -7.13 -8.78
N VAL A 25 5.06 -7.39 -9.29
CA VAL A 25 4.07 -8.28 -8.67
C VAL A 25 4.63 -9.68 -8.48
N LYS A 26 5.50 -10.16 -9.38
CA LYS A 26 6.14 -11.48 -9.27
C LYS A 26 7.12 -11.51 -8.10
N ARG A 27 7.96 -10.48 -7.96
CA ARG A 27 8.91 -10.36 -6.85
C ARG A 27 8.20 -10.22 -5.51
N ILE A 28 7.14 -9.42 -5.42
CA ILE A 28 6.37 -9.23 -4.18
C ILE A 28 5.63 -10.52 -3.82
N SER A 29 5.07 -11.23 -4.81
CA SER A 29 4.44 -12.55 -4.63
C SER A 29 5.43 -13.55 -4.03
N TRP A 30 6.65 -13.61 -4.55
CA TRP A 30 7.72 -14.46 -4.03
C TRP A 30 8.14 -14.09 -2.60
N LEU A 31 8.36 -12.79 -2.32
CA LEU A 31 8.77 -12.30 -0.99
C LEU A 31 7.68 -12.46 0.08
N SER A 32 6.42 -12.29 -0.31
CA SER A 32 5.28 -12.45 0.61
C SER A 32 4.91 -13.92 0.81
N GLY A 33 5.29 -14.80 -0.13
CA GLY A 33 4.84 -16.20 -0.18
C GLY A 33 3.36 -16.31 -0.52
N ARG A 34 2.84 -15.38 -1.32
CA ARG A 34 1.40 -15.25 -1.63
C ARG A 34 1.16 -15.26 -3.12
N THR A 35 0.01 -15.76 -3.56
CA THR A 35 -0.36 -15.71 -4.97
C THR A 35 -0.65 -14.28 -5.43
N VAL A 36 -0.52 -14.04 -6.73
CA VAL A 36 -0.80 -12.73 -7.35
C VAL A 36 -2.22 -12.25 -7.03
N GLU A 37 -3.20 -13.16 -7.01
CA GLU A 37 -4.60 -12.82 -6.68
C GLU A 37 -4.76 -12.36 -5.23
N GLN A 38 -4.13 -13.05 -4.28
CA GLN A 38 -4.13 -12.63 -2.88
C GLN A 38 -3.43 -11.28 -2.72
N LEU A 39 -2.32 -11.08 -3.43
CA LEU A 39 -1.59 -9.81 -3.41
C LEU A 39 -2.46 -8.66 -3.93
N ARG A 40 -3.19 -8.86 -5.03
CA ARG A 40 -4.13 -7.85 -5.57
C ARG A 40 -5.22 -7.48 -4.55
N LYS A 41 -5.81 -8.46 -3.88
CA LYS A 41 -6.81 -8.22 -2.83
C LYS A 41 -6.22 -7.40 -1.67
N ILE A 42 -5.02 -7.75 -1.22
CA ILE A 42 -4.30 -7.04 -0.14
C ILE A 42 -3.98 -5.60 -0.55
N VAL A 43 -3.43 -5.41 -1.75
CA VAL A 43 -3.11 -4.07 -2.27
C VAL A 43 -4.38 -3.23 -2.37
N LEU A 44 -5.49 -3.80 -2.82
CA LEU A 44 -6.78 -3.10 -2.89
C LEU A 44 -7.27 -2.65 -1.50
N CYS A 45 -7.14 -3.51 -0.47
CA CYS A 45 -7.42 -3.12 0.92
C CYS A 45 -6.51 -1.97 1.37
N LEU A 46 -5.20 -2.07 1.11
CA LEU A 46 -4.24 -1.02 1.47
C LEU A 46 -4.51 0.32 0.76
N VAL A 47 -5.01 0.30 -0.48
CA VAL A 47 -5.45 1.50 -1.20
C VAL A 47 -6.67 2.10 -0.52
N LYS A 48 -7.66 1.28 -0.19
CA LYS A 48 -8.89 1.71 0.48
C LYS A 48 -8.62 2.33 1.85
N ASP A 49 -7.64 1.79 2.58
CA ASP A 49 -7.20 2.31 3.87
C ASP A 49 -6.26 3.52 3.76
N GLY A 50 -5.79 3.89 2.56
CA GLY A 50 -4.93 5.06 2.34
C GLY A 50 -3.45 4.86 2.63
N TYR A 51 -2.99 3.62 2.78
CA TYR A 51 -1.57 3.30 2.98
C TYR A 51 -0.77 3.34 1.68
N VAL A 52 -1.40 2.95 0.57
CA VAL A 52 -0.79 2.92 -0.76
C VAL A 52 -1.68 3.60 -1.78
N GLU A 53 -1.05 4.18 -2.78
CA GLU A 53 -1.71 4.87 -3.88
C GLU A 53 -1.33 4.13 -5.16
N VAL A 54 -2.32 3.88 -6.02
CA VAL A 54 -2.10 3.22 -7.31
C VAL A 54 -2.58 4.15 -8.42
N ARG A 55 -1.72 4.42 -9.41
CA ARG A 55 -2.02 5.22 -10.58
C ARG A 55 -1.60 4.50 -11.84
N ARG A 56 -2.55 4.22 -12.74
CA ARG A 56 -2.33 3.45 -13.97
C ARG A 56 -1.63 2.12 -13.68
N ASP A 57 -0.30 2.09 -13.78
CA ASP A 57 0.54 0.91 -13.58
C ASP A 57 1.61 1.11 -12.49
N GLU A 58 1.59 2.27 -11.82
CA GLU A 58 2.52 2.64 -10.76
C GLU A 58 1.84 2.56 -9.40
N LEU A 59 2.61 2.17 -8.40
CA LEU A 59 2.22 2.11 -7.00
C LEU A 59 3.20 2.97 -6.19
N ARG A 60 2.64 3.71 -5.25
CA ARG A 60 3.39 4.49 -4.27
C ARG A 60 2.92 4.12 -2.88
N VAL A 61 3.84 3.93 -1.95
CA VAL A 61 3.46 3.81 -0.53
C VAL A 61 3.39 5.21 0.05
N ILE A 62 2.22 5.61 0.53
CA ILE A 62 2.01 6.91 1.17
C ILE A 62 2.52 6.85 2.61
N GLN A 63 2.23 5.75 3.30
CA GLN A 63 2.58 5.55 4.71
C GLN A 63 3.19 4.18 4.99
N GLY A 64 4.36 4.20 5.63
CA GLY A 64 4.96 3.02 6.23
C GLY A 64 4.26 2.66 7.54
N LEU A 65 4.30 1.38 7.91
CA LEU A 65 3.66 0.86 9.13
C LEU A 65 4.10 1.59 10.42
N GLU A 66 5.32 2.14 10.44
CA GLU A 66 5.89 2.87 11.59
C GLU A 66 5.52 4.35 11.62
N GLN A 67 5.01 4.90 10.51
CA GLN A 67 4.41 6.23 10.52
C GLN A 67 2.95 6.06 10.95
N LYS A 68 2.60 6.56 12.15
CA LYS A 68 1.21 6.68 12.57
C LYS A 68 0.40 7.22 11.39
N ALA A 69 -0.52 6.42 10.85
CA ALA A 69 -1.44 6.92 9.86
C ALA A 69 -2.11 8.18 10.44
N PRO A 70 -2.09 9.34 9.77
CA PRO A 70 -3.04 10.39 10.03
C PRO A 70 -4.39 9.70 9.91
N GLN A 71 -5.04 9.52 11.06
CA GLN A 71 -6.43 9.14 11.11
C GLN A 71 -7.13 10.07 10.14
N LYS A 72 -7.68 9.48 9.07
CA LYS A 72 -8.46 10.13 8.01
C LYS A 72 -8.72 11.58 8.37
N THR A 73 -7.95 12.50 7.81
CA THR A 73 -8.49 13.84 7.63
C THR A 73 -9.65 13.61 6.69
N ALA A 74 -10.84 13.40 7.28
CA ALA A 74 -12.10 13.61 6.62
C ALA A 74 -11.89 14.92 5.88
N MET A 75 -11.92 14.82 4.56
CA MET A 75 -11.83 15.94 3.66
C MET A 75 -13.11 16.74 3.91
N GLU A 76 -13.12 17.50 5.01
CA GLU A 76 -14.11 18.53 5.27
C GLU A 76 -13.76 19.63 4.30
N LEU A 77 -14.36 19.50 3.12
CA LEU A 77 -14.43 20.49 2.08
C LEU A 77 -15.18 21.69 2.69
N ARG A 78 -14.48 22.56 3.42
CA ARG A 78 -14.98 23.89 3.75
C ARG A 78 -14.72 24.77 2.53
N ILE A 79 -15.73 24.89 1.70
CA ILE A 79 -15.97 26.10 0.92
C ILE A 79 -17.01 26.88 1.74
N ASP A 80 -16.58 27.95 2.39
CA ASP A 80 -17.36 29.19 2.55
C ASP A 80 -16.37 30.35 2.70
#